data_AF-A0A7V4LQ71-F1
#
_entry.id   AF-A0A7V4LQ71-F1
#
_cell.length_a   1.000
_cell.length_b   1.000
_cell.length_c   1.000
_cell.angle_alpha   90.00
_cell.angle_beta   90.00
_cell.angle_gamma   90.00
#
_symmetry.space_group_name_H-M   'P 1'
#
loop_
_entity.id
_entity.type
_entity.pdbx_description
1 polymer ?
#
loop_
_entity_poly.entity_id
_entity_poly.type
_entity_poly.pdbx_seq_one_letter_code
_entity_poly.pdbx_strand_id
1 'polypeptide(L)'
;SELISLRDTDIRFEEMEIRVTGKRNKQRIVPFSFLLKKICIEYLAVRNREVGTTDTFLVRENGKSLYPKLVYRTVNYYLGQVTTIARKSPHIIRHSFATHMLNRGADLNAIRELLGHANLSATQIYTHNSFEKLKKVYKQAHPRA
;
A
#
# COMPACT_ATOMS: atom_id res chain seq x y z
N SER A 1 -4.44 6.86 -6.91
CA SER A 1 -5.30 7.81 -6.17
C SER A 1 -5.21 7.53 -4.67
N GLU A 2 -5.42 6.30 -4.21
CA GLU A 2 -5.38 5.99 -2.77
C GLU A 2 -4.04 6.33 -2.08
N LEU A 3 -2.92 6.07 -2.75
CA LEU A 3 -1.58 6.37 -2.22
C LEU A 3 -1.37 7.87 -1.94
N ILE A 4 -1.87 8.75 -2.82
CA ILE A 4 -1.61 10.19 -2.73
C ILE A 4 -2.49 10.89 -1.69
N SER A 5 -3.53 10.21 -1.19
CA SER A 5 -4.45 10.72 -0.18
C SER A 5 -4.18 10.15 1.21
N LEU A 6 -3.13 9.33 1.38
CA LEU A 6 -2.74 8.82 2.71
C LEU A 6 -2.33 9.99 3.61
N ARG A 7 -2.70 9.90 4.88
CA ARG A 7 -2.30 10.82 5.95
C ARG A 7 -1.35 10.12 6.91
N ASP A 8 -0.61 10.88 7.70
CA ASP A 8 0.28 10.33 8.74
C ASP A 8 -0.49 9.43 9.71
N THR A 9 -1.71 9.84 10.09
CA THR A 9 -2.63 9.09 10.97
C THR A 9 -3.14 7.78 10.36
N ASP A 10 -3.02 7.61 9.05
CA ASP A 10 -3.44 6.37 8.38
C ASP A 10 -2.37 5.26 8.51
N ILE A 11 -1.14 5.59 8.92
CA ILE A 11 -0.06 4.63 9.13
C ILE A 11 0.08 4.31 10.61
N ARG A 12 -0.18 3.05 10.94
CA ARG A 12 -0.13 2.50 12.30
C ARG A 12 1.14 1.67 12.46
N PHE A 13 2.18 2.28 13.03
CA PHE A 13 3.52 1.72 13.06
C PHE A 13 3.70 0.61 14.10
N GLU A 14 2.95 0.65 15.19
CA GLU A 14 2.94 -0.38 16.23
C GLU A 14 2.34 -1.68 15.68
N GLU A 15 1.21 -1.57 14.99
CA GLU A 15 0.47 -2.70 14.41
C GLU A 15 1.03 -3.18 13.07
N MET A 16 1.88 -2.36 12.42
CA MET A 16 2.39 -2.57 11.05
C MET A 16 1.28 -2.62 10.01
N GLU A 17 0.41 -1.61 10.04
CA GLU A 17 -0.78 -1.53 9.21
C GLU A 17 -1.00 -0.15 8.59
N ILE A 18 -1.46 -0.10 7.34
CA ILE A 18 -1.92 1.12 6.69
C ILE A 18 -3.42 1.06 6.49
N ARG A 19 -4.14 2.07 6.97
CA ARG A 19 -5.55 2.27 6.68
C ARG A 19 -5.70 2.97 5.34
N VAL A 20 -6.30 2.30 4.37
CA VAL A 20 -6.50 2.85 3.02
C VAL A 20 -7.98 3.12 2.79
N THR A 21 -8.29 4.36 2.41
CA THR A 21 -9.64 4.76 2.00
C THR A 21 -9.76 4.69 0.47
N GLY A 22 -10.61 3.79 -0.02
CA GLY A 22 -10.87 3.55 -1.43
C GLY A 22 -12.16 4.19 -1.94
N LYS A 23 -12.64 3.72 -3.09
CA LYS A 23 -13.87 4.22 -3.73
C LYS A 23 -15.09 4.05 -2.80
N ARG A 24 -16.01 5.03 -2.83
CA ARG A 24 -17.22 5.09 -1.97
C ARG A 24 -16.90 5.12 -0.47
N ASN A 25 -15.77 5.73 -0.09
CA ASN A 25 -15.31 5.85 1.28
C ASN A 25 -15.11 4.50 2.01
N LYS A 26 -14.92 3.41 1.24
CA LYS A 26 -14.66 2.09 1.82
C LYS A 26 -13.24 2.04 2.36
N GLN A 27 -13.10 1.70 3.63
CA GLN A 27 -11.81 1.54 4.28
C GLN A 27 -11.37 0.08 4.30
N ARG A 28 -10.07 -0.13 4.14
CA ARG A 28 -9.43 -1.43 4.32
C ARG A 28 -8.09 -1.26 5.02
N ILE A 29 -7.63 -2.34 5.65
CA ILE A 29 -6.33 -2.41 6.28
C ILE A 29 -5.36 -3.17 5.39
N VAL A 30 -4.18 -2.62 5.20
CA VAL A 30 -3.08 -3.23 4.45
C VAL A 30 -1.92 -3.47 5.40
N PRO A 31 -1.62 -4.72 5.81
CA PRO A 31 -0.44 -5.01 6.60
C PRO A 31 0.82 -4.70 5.78
N PHE A 32 1.87 -4.28 6.46
CA PHE A 32 3.17 -4.03 5.85
C PHE A 32 4.33 -4.57 6.67
N SER A 33 5.52 -4.55 6.08
CA SER A 33 6.71 -5.17 6.65
C SER A 33 7.49 -4.25 7.57
N PHE A 34 8.34 -4.84 8.41
CA PHE A 34 9.25 -4.06 9.27
C PHE A 34 10.24 -3.23 8.45
N LEU A 35 10.63 -3.71 7.27
CA LEU A 35 11.44 -2.92 6.34
C LEU A 35 10.71 -1.64 5.89
N LEU A 36 9.43 -1.74 5.52
CA LEU A 36 8.66 -0.57 5.13
C LEU A 36 8.46 0.40 6.31
N LYS A 37 8.32 -0.11 7.55
CA LYS A 37 8.31 0.72 8.77
C LYS A 37 9.55 1.61 8.84
N LYS A 38 10.73 1.03 8.69
CA LYS A 38 12.00 1.79 8.72
C LYS A 38 12.04 2.88 7.66
N ILE A 39 11.73 2.52 6.41
CA ILE A 39 11.72 3.46 5.28
C ILE A 39 10.75 4.62 5.52
N CYS A 40 9.54 4.33 6.03
CA CYS A 40 8.55 5.35 6.33
C CYS A 40 9.02 6.31 7.44
N ILE A 41 9.66 5.79 8.50
CA ILE A 41 10.19 6.62 9.60
C ILE A 41 11.33 7.52 9.11
N GLU A 42 12.27 6.97 8.34
CA GLU A 42 13.37 7.73 7.73
C GLU A 42 12.84 8.82 6.81
N TYR A 43 11.86 8.49 5.97
CA TYR A 43 11.20 9.47 5.11
C TYR A 43 10.51 10.58 5.92
N LEU A 44 9.77 10.24 6.99
CA LEU A 44 9.11 11.23 7.85
C LEU A 44 10.13 12.19 8.49
N ALA A 45 11.27 11.68 8.96
CA ALA A 45 12.32 12.49 9.55
C ALA A 45 12.87 13.52 8.54
N VAL A 46 13.15 13.09 7.30
CA VAL A 46 13.61 13.99 6.24
C VAL A 46 12.52 14.98 5.85
N ARG A 47 11.31 14.49 5.53
CA ARG A 47 10.18 15.34 5.13
C ARG A 47 9.89 16.44 6.15
N ASN A 48 9.78 16.08 7.43
CA ASN A 48 9.43 17.04 8.47
C ASN A 48 10.54 18.06 8.71
N ARG A 49 11.80 17.69 8.49
CA ARG A 49 12.93 18.62 8.53
C ARG A 49 12.88 19.63 7.39
N GLU A 50 12.59 19.18 6.18
CA GLU A 50 12.64 20.04 4.98
C GLU A 50 11.38 20.92 4.80
N VAL A 51 10.20 20.38 5.09
CA VAL A 51 8.91 21.03 4.77
C VAL A 51 7.92 21.08 5.93
N GLY A 52 8.27 20.55 7.11
CA GLY A 52 7.39 20.51 8.28
C GLY A 52 6.24 19.50 8.17
N THR A 53 5.19 19.74 8.94
CA THR A 53 3.97 18.91 8.96
C THR A 53 3.10 19.19 7.74
N THR A 54 2.55 18.15 7.13
CA THR A 54 1.76 18.23 5.90
C THR A 54 0.45 17.46 6.00
N ASP A 55 -0.56 17.85 5.21
CA ASP A 55 -1.87 17.20 5.20
C ASP A 55 -1.83 15.75 4.68
N THR A 56 -0.87 15.44 3.82
CA THR A 56 -0.70 14.12 3.20
C THR A 56 0.65 13.52 3.55
N PHE A 57 0.71 12.19 3.66
CA PHE A 57 1.91 11.45 4.00
C PHE A 57 3.02 11.67 2.94
N LEU A 58 2.70 11.45 1.66
CA LEU A 58 3.64 11.66 0.57
C LEU A 58 3.50 13.06 -0.04
N VAL A 59 4.61 13.79 -0.10
CA VAL A 59 4.66 15.16 -0.64
C VAL A 59 5.80 15.34 -1.63
N ARG A 60 5.71 16.41 -2.41
CA ARG A 60 6.81 16.91 -3.25
C ARG A 60 7.77 17.75 -2.39
N GLU A 61 8.91 18.10 -2.96
CA GLU A 61 9.95 18.95 -2.33
C GLU A 61 9.41 20.29 -1.79
N ASN A 62 8.31 20.79 -2.35
CA ASN A 62 7.66 22.02 -1.88
C ASN A 62 6.55 21.79 -0.84
N GLY A 63 6.47 20.61 -0.23
CA GLY A 63 5.47 20.24 0.78
C GLY A 63 4.07 19.95 0.24
N LYS A 64 3.80 20.20 -1.05
CA LYS A 64 2.48 19.93 -1.64
C LYS A 64 2.30 18.44 -1.94
N SER A 65 1.09 17.94 -1.80
CA SER A 65 0.72 16.56 -2.11
C SER A 65 1.15 16.12 -3.52
N LEU A 66 1.43 14.83 -3.66
CA LEU A 66 1.67 14.20 -4.96
C LEU A 66 0.40 14.25 -5.84
N TYR A 67 0.59 14.35 -7.16
CA TYR A 67 -0.49 14.23 -8.14
C TYR A 67 -0.39 12.91 -8.92
N PRO A 68 -1.50 12.34 -9.44
CA PRO A 68 -1.51 11.00 -10.02
C PRO A 68 -0.49 10.77 -11.14
N LYS A 69 -0.29 11.78 -12.00
CA LYS A 69 0.66 11.72 -13.12
C LYS A 69 2.11 11.62 -12.64
N LEU A 70 2.47 12.23 -11.52
CA LEU A 70 3.80 12.10 -10.93
C LEU A 70 4.06 10.66 -10.49
N VAL A 71 3.15 10.09 -9.70
CA VAL A 71 3.26 8.69 -9.25
C VAL A 71 3.39 7.73 -10.44
N TYR A 72 2.58 7.94 -11.49
CA TYR A 72 2.66 7.12 -12.69
C TYR A 72 4.04 7.23 -13.36
N ARG A 73 4.56 8.45 -13.55
CA ARG A 73 5.88 8.69 -14.16
C ARG A 73 7.01 8.09 -13.32
N THR A 74 6.98 8.28 -12.01
CA THR A 74 7.97 7.71 -11.08
C THR A 74 8.00 6.19 -11.16
N VAL A 75 6.83 5.54 -11.11
CA VAL A 75 6.74 4.08 -11.22
C VAL A 75 7.19 3.59 -12.60
N ASN A 76 6.76 4.26 -13.67
CA ASN A 76 7.14 3.89 -15.03
C ASN A 76 8.66 3.98 -15.23
N TYR A 77 9.28 5.07 -14.74
CA TYR A 77 10.72 5.30 -14.81
C TYR A 77 11.51 4.18 -14.12
N TYR A 78 11.21 3.89 -12.84
CA TYR A 78 11.96 2.88 -12.09
C TYR A 78 11.74 1.46 -12.61
N LEU A 79 10.50 1.10 -12.98
CA LEU A 79 10.26 -0.17 -13.69
C LEU A 79 11.02 -0.21 -15.02
N GLY A 80 11.20 0.93 -15.67
CA GLY A 80 11.93 1.03 -16.92
C GLY A 80 13.40 0.64 -16.82
N GLN A 81 14.00 0.83 -15.64
CA GLN A 81 15.39 0.48 -15.36
C GLN A 81 15.60 -1.01 -15.06
N VAL A 82 14.54 -1.73 -14.65
CA VAL A 82 14.65 -3.10 -14.14
C VAL A 82 13.89 -4.13 -14.97
N THR A 83 13.06 -3.71 -15.93
CA THR A 83 12.29 -4.63 -16.77
C THR A 83 12.06 -4.11 -18.19
N THR A 84 12.01 -5.05 -19.14
CA THR A 84 11.69 -4.84 -20.56
C THR A 84 10.19 -4.87 -20.87
N ILE A 85 9.32 -5.14 -19.88
CA ILE A 85 7.87 -5.21 -20.08
C ILE A 85 7.35 -3.88 -20.65
N ALA A 86 6.58 -3.93 -21.75
CA ALA A 86 6.10 -2.74 -22.45
C ALA A 86 5.17 -1.85 -21.58
N ARG A 87 4.30 -2.47 -20.77
CA ARG A 87 3.39 -1.74 -19.90
C ARG A 87 4.02 -1.57 -18.52
N LYS A 88 4.34 -0.33 -18.13
CA LYS A 88 4.95 0.01 -16.82
C LYS A 88 4.06 1.01 -16.10
N SER A 89 3.37 0.56 -15.05
CA SER A 89 2.42 1.41 -14.31
C SER A 89 2.14 0.88 -12.90
N PRO A 90 1.58 1.71 -11.99
CA PRO A 90 1.14 1.25 -10.67
C PRO A 90 0.13 0.10 -10.72
N HIS A 91 -0.70 0.03 -11.77
CA HIS A 91 -1.68 -1.05 -11.95
C HIS A 91 -1.02 -2.41 -12.18
N ILE A 92 0.13 -2.42 -12.87
CA ILE A 92 0.88 -3.66 -13.11
C ILE A 92 1.55 -4.15 -11.84
N ILE A 93 2.11 -3.26 -11.03
CA ILE A 93 2.62 -3.63 -9.69
C ILE A 93 1.50 -4.29 -8.87
N ARG A 94 0.30 -3.70 -8.85
CA ARG A 94 -0.85 -4.28 -8.15
C ARG A 94 -1.21 -5.68 -8.69
N HIS A 95 -1.23 -5.85 -10.02
CA HIS A 95 -1.53 -7.15 -10.63
C HIS A 95 -0.46 -8.20 -10.31
N SER A 96 0.81 -7.85 -10.47
CA SER A 96 1.94 -8.72 -10.12
C SER A 96 1.91 -9.13 -8.65
N PHE A 97 1.57 -8.20 -7.75
CA PHE A 97 1.36 -8.50 -6.34
C PHE A 97 0.22 -9.52 -6.13
N ALA A 98 -0.94 -9.32 -6.75
CA ALA A 98 -2.07 -10.24 -6.66
C ALA A 98 -1.69 -11.66 -7.14
N THR A 99 -1.06 -11.76 -8.30
CA THR A 99 -0.62 -13.03 -8.89
C THR A 99 0.45 -13.70 -8.04
N HIS A 100 1.42 -12.94 -7.50
CA HIS A 100 2.45 -13.48 -6.62
C HIS A 100 1.86 -14.07 -5.34
N MET A 101 0.91 -13.36 -4.71
CA MET A 101 0.20 -13.85 -3.54
C MET A 101 -0.53 -15.16 -3.86
N LEU A 102 -1.29 -15.19 -4.96
CA LEU A 102 -2.04 -16.38 -5.39
C LEU A 102 -1.11 -17.58 -5.65
N ASN A 103 0.00 -17.37 -6.35
CA ASN A 103 0.99 -18.40 -6.65
C ASN A 103 1.67 -18.96 -5.39
N ARG A 104 1.65 -18.22 -4.27
CA ARG A 104 2.16 -18.65 -2.97
C ARG A 104 1.09 -19.32 -2.09
N GLY A 105 -0.09 -19.60 -2.65
CA GLY A 105 -1.18 -20.27 -1.96
C GLY A 105 -2.02 -19.36 -1.07
N ALA A 106 -1.95 -18.03 -1.28
CA ALA A 106 -2.82 -17.10 -0.59
C ALA A 106 -4.29 -17.32 -0.98
N ASP A 107 -5.18 -17.27 0.01
CA ASP A 107 -6.62 -17.36 -0.20
C ASP A 107 -7.12 -16.20 -1.08
N LEU A 108 -7.87 -16.52 -2.14
CA LEU A 108 -8.37 -15.54 -3.10
C LEU A 108 -9.23 -14.47 -2.43
N ASN A 109 -10.01 -14.84 -1.40
CA ASN A 109 -10.82 -13.90 -0.64
C ASN A 109 -9.95 -12.90 0.14
N ALA A 110 -8.86 -13.36 0.75
CA ALA A 110 -7.91 -12.50 1.43
C ALA A 110 -7.20 -11.54 0.46
N ILE A 111 -6.85 -11.99 -0.75
CA ILE A 111 -6.27 -11.11 -1.80
C ILE A 111 -7.29 -10.04 -2.23
N ARG A 112 -8.56 -10.42 -2.43
CA ARG A 112 -9.63 -9.49 -2.84
C ARG A 112 -9.88 -8.41 -1.78
N GLU A 113 -9.86 -8.79 -0.51
CA GLU A 113 -9.98 -7.88 0.62
C GLU A 113 -8.82 -6.86 0.64
N LEU A 114 -7.58 -7.36 0.52
CA LEU A 114 -6.37 -6.53 0.51
C LEU A 114 -6.33 -5.53 -0.64
N LEU A 115 -6.81 -5.93 -1.81
CA LEU A 115 -6.85 -5.11 -3.02
C LEU A 115 -8.10 -4.22 -3.13
N GLY A 116 -9.10 -4.43 -2.29
CA GLY A 116 -10.35 -3.66 -2.30
C GLY A 116 -11.29 -3.98 -3.48
N HIS A 117 -11.19 -5.17 -4.08
CA HIS A 117 -12.08 -5.60 -5.16
C HIS A 117 -13.42 -6.10 -4.60
N ALA A 118 -14.38 -5.18 -4.53
CA ALA A 118 -15.71 -5.41 -3.96
C ALA A 118 -16.56 -6.39 -4.80
N ASN A 119 -16.73 -7.61 -4.29
CA ASN A 119 -17.96 -8.41 -4.31
C ASN A 119 -17.69 -9.65 -3.42
N LEU A 120 -18.42 -9.96 -2.35
CA LEU A 120 -19.72 -9.49 -1.83
C LEU A 120 -19.57 -8.88 -0.42
N SER A 121 -20.55 -8.06 -0.04
CA SER A 121 -20.81 -7.59 1.33
C SER A 121 -19.76 -6.63 1.89
N ALA A 122 -20.01 -5.34 1.66
CA ALA A 122 -19.56 -4.32 2.60
C ALA A 122 -19.96 -4.77 4.01
N THR A 123 -19.07 -4.61 4.97
CA THR A 123 -19.23 -5.10 6.36
C THR A 123 -19.27 -6.63 6.49
N GLN A 124 -18.17 -7.30 6.18
CA GLN A 124 -17.78 -8.41 7.04
C GLN A 124 -16.91 -7.83 8.15
N ILE A 125 -17.45 -7.97 9.36
CA ILE A 125 -16.87 -7.56 10.63
C ILE A 125 -15.39 -7.95 10.63
N TYR A 126 -14.50 -6.95 10.77
CA TYR A 126 -13.08 -7.17 11.05
C TYR A 126 -12.98 -7.76 12.44
N THR A 127 -13.25 -9.07 12.54
CA THR A 127 -12.90 -9.84 13.72
C THR A 127 -11.40 -10.06 13.70
N HIS A 128 -10.80 -10.19 14.88
CA HIS A 128 -9.38 -10.48 15.06
C HIS A 128 -8.89 -11.66 14.19
N ASN A 129 -9.81 -12.58 13.87
CA ASN A 129 -9.57 -13.78 13.07
C ASN A 129 -9.32 -13.50 11.58
N SER A 130 -10.08 -12.58 10.96
CA SER A 130 -9.86 -12.19 9.56
C SER A 130 -8.52 -11.47 9.38
N PHE A 131 -8.12 -10.68 10.38
CA PHE A 131 -6.86 -9.96 10.39
C PHE A 131 -5.65 -10.90 10.52
N GLU A 132 -5.67 -11.84 11.47
CA GLU A 132 -4.61 -12.84 11.61
C GLU A 132 -4.44 -13.67 10.33
N LYS A 133 -5.55 -13.98 9.65
CA LYS A 133 -5.51 -14.67 8.36
C LYS A 133 -4.83 -13.82 7.28
N LEU A 134 -5.12 -12.52 7.18
CA LEU A 134 -4.45 -11.60 6.26
C LEU A 134 -2.95 -11.50 6.54
N LYS A 135 -2.56 -11.38 7.82
CA LYS A 135 -1.16 -11.30 8.25
C LYS A 135 -0.39 -12.59 7.95
N LYS A 136 -1.01 -13.75 8.20
CA LYS A 136 -0.44 -15.07 7.88
C LYS A 136 -0.23 -15.22 6.37
N VAL A 137 -1.23 -14.84 5.58
CA VAL A 137 -1.17 -14.86 4.11
C VAL A 137 -0.07 -13.93 3.57
N TYR A 138 0.05 -12.72 4.12
CA TYR A 138 1.13 -11.79 3.79
C TYR A 138 2.51 -12.39 4.11
N LYS A 139 2.70 -12.93 5.33
CA LYS A 139 3.95 -13.58 5.75
C LYS A 139 4.30 -14.81 4.91
N GLN A 140 3.33 -15.64 4.54
CA GLN A 140 3.55 -16.81 3.69
C GLN A 140 4.03 -16.41 2.29
N ALA A 141 3.46 -15.36 1.71
CA ALA A 141 3.84 -14.88 0.38
C ALA A 141 5.12 -14.03 0.38
N HIS A 142 5.46 -13.40 1.52
CA HIS A 142 6.63 -12.54 1.71
C HIS A 142 7.44 -12.94 2.96
N PRO A 143 8.05 -14.16 2.98
CA PRO A 143 8.71 -14.70 4.17
C PRO A 143 10.03 -13.99 4.56
N ARG A 144 10.54 -13.10 3.71
CA ARG A 144 11.77 -12.31 3.93
C ARG A 144 11.50 -10.83 4.21
N ALA A 145 10.24 -10.45 4.43
CA ALA A 145 9.83 -9.07 4.64
C ALA A 145 9.83 -8.68 6.12
#